data_AF-A0A9N9EZI7-F1
#
_entry.id   AF-A0A9N9EZI7-F1
#
_cell.length_a   1.000
_cell.length_b   1.000
_cell.length_c   1.000
_cell.angle_alpha   90.00
_cell.angle_beta   90.00
_cell.angle_gamma   90.00
#
_symmetry.space_group_name_H-M   'P 1'
#
loop_
_entity.id
_entity.type
_entity.pdbx_description
1 polymer ?
#
loop_
_entity_poly.entity_id
_entity_poly.type
_entity_poly.pdbx_seq_one_letter_code
_entity_poly.pdbx_strand_id
1 'polypeptide(L)'
;FSGATPFSNVDCENEEESKILAIDICNGKRPEIQDLPPLIAELIKPCWDADPAKRPSAKDLCKILNKYSEILYFYLANSKNFV
;
A
#
# COMPACT_ATOMS: atom_id res chain seq x y z
N PHE A 1 1.31 -3.08 8.43
CA PHE A 1 1.39 -1.62 8.26
C PHE A 1 2.53 -1.14 9.12
N SER A 2 3.42 -0.29 8.59
CA SER A 2 4.60 0.18 9.33
C SER A 2 4.25 0.95 10.59
N GLY A 3 3.00 1.44 10.72
CA GLY A 3 2.56 2.26 11.84
C GLY A 3 3.12 3.69 11.81
N ALA A 4 4.02 3.98 10.87
CA ALA A 4 4.58 5.30 10.64
C ALA A 4 3.61 6.17 9.85
N THR A 5 3.52 7.45 10.24
CA THR A 5 2.78 8.47 9.51
C THR A 5 3.46 8.74 8.16
N PRO A 6 2.76 8.65 7.02
CA PRO A 6 3.30 9.04 5.73
C PRO A 6 3.75 10.51 5.74
N PHE A 7 4.91 10.79 5.16
CA PHE A 7 5.51 12.14 5.13
C PHE A 7 5.70 12.76 6.52
N SER A 8 6.06 11.95 7.53
CA SER A 8 6.30 12.41 8.91
C SER A 8 7.39 13.47 9.07
N ASN A 9 8.18 13.72 8.04
CA ASN A 9 9.21 14.74 7.98
C ASN A 9 8.67 16.14 7.57
N VAL A 10 7.37 16.25 7.27
CA VAL A 10 6.71 17.51 6.88
C VAL A 10 5.83 17.98 8.04
N ASP A 11 5.95 19.24 8.41
CA ASP A 11 5.06 19.85 9.40
C ASP A 11 3.71 20.18 8.75
N CYS A 12 2.65 19.49 9.16
CA CYS A 12 1.31 19.70 8.61
C CYS A 12 0.63 20.98 9.12
N GLU A 13 1.14 21.59 10.18
CA GLU A 13 0.66 22.90 10.65
C GLU A 13 1.28 24.05 9.84
N ASN A 14 2.38 23.78 9.15
CA ASN A 14 2.99 24.72 8.21
C ASN A 14 2.26 24.70 6.86
N GLU A 15 1.55 25.79 6.56
CA GLU A 15 0.76 25.94 5.34
C GLU A 15 1.61 25.91 4.06
N GLU A 16 2.82 26.48 4.09
CA GLU A 16 3.72 26.53 2.94
C GLU A 16 4.26 25.13 2.61
N GLU A 17 4.79 24.41 3.60
CA GLU A 17 5.26 23.05 3.41
C GLU A 17 4.15 22.12 2.96
N SER A 18 2.95 22.26 3.53
CA SER A 18 1.77 21.49 3.14
C SER A 18 1.37 21.72 1.67
N LYS A 19 1.44 22.96 1.19
CA LYS A 19 1.18 23.29 -0.22
C LYS A 19 2.23 22.70 -1.15
N ILE A 20 3.51 22.80 -0.80
CA ILE A 20 4.60 22.21 -1.57
C ILE A 20 4.43 20.69 -1.64
N LEU A 21 4.14 20.04 -0.51
CA LEU A 21 3.88 18.60 -0.47
C LEU A 21 2.69 18.19 -1.35
N ALA A 22 1.60 18.95 -1.34
CA ALA A 22 0.44 18.67 -2.19
C ALA A 22 0.80 18.69 -3.69
N ILE A 23 1.56 19.70 -4.12
CA ILE A 23 2.07 19.81 -5.50
C ILE A 23 2.97 18.63 -5.84
N ASP A 24 3.91 18.29 -4.95
CA ASP A 24 4.80 17.15 -5.13
C ASP A 24 4.03 15.82 -5.29
N ILE A 25 2.98 15.60 -4.49
CA ILE A 25 2.13 14.41 -4.57
C ILE A 25 1.39 14.36 -5.91
N CYS A 26 0.87 15.49 -6.39
CA CYS A 26 0.29 15.60 -7.73
C CYS A 26 1.31 15.28 -8.84
N ASN A 27 2.58 15.64 -8.62
CA ASN A 27 3.69 15.32 -9.52
C ASN A 27 4.27 13.91 -9.35
N GLY A 28 3.68 13.08 -8.49
CA GLY A 28 4.03 11.67 -8.36
C GLY A 28 4.92 11.33 -7.16
N LYS A 29 5.23 12.27 -6.25
CA LYS A 29 5.93 11.96 -4.99
C LYS A 29 5.10 10.99 -4.16
N ARG A 30 5.72 9.91 -3.67
CA ARG A 30 5.09 8.90 -2.81
C ARG A 30 5.92 8.68 -1.55
N PRO A 31 5.27 8.30 -0.44
CA PRO A 31 6.02 7.91 0.75
C PRO A 31 6.83 6.65 0.45
N GLU A 32 7.99 6.54 1.08
CA GLU A 32 8.80 5.34 0.97
C GLU A 32 8.09 4.15 1.63
N ILE A 33 8.04 3.03 0.92
CA ILE A 33 7.55 1.78 1.47
C ILE A 33 8.74 1.07 2.12
N GLN A 34 8.97 1.35 3.40
CA GLN A 34 9.94 0.63 4.21
C GLN A 34 9.20 -0.44 5.05
N ASP A 35 9.88 -1.56 5.30
CA ASP A 35 9.44 -2.61 6.24
C ASP A 35 8.08 -3.27 5.95
N LEU A 36 7.64 -3.29 4.68
CA LEU A 36 6.47 -4.07 4.26
C LEU A 36 6.89 -5.35 3.52
N PRO A 37 6.16 -6.48 3.74
CA PRO A 37 6.34 -7.66 2.90
C PRO A 37 6.17 -7.31 1.41
N PRO A 38 6.99 -7.88 0.50
CA PRO A 38 6.94 -7.57 -0.93
C PRO A 38 5.52 -7.66 -1.52
N LEU A 39 4.76 -8.67 -1.11
CA LEU A 39 3.37 -8.87 -1.51
C LEU A 39 2.46 -7.67 -1.22
N ILE A 40 2.65 -7.04 -0.05
CA ILE A 40 1.86 -5.88 0.38
C ILE A 40 2.36 -4.62 -0.34
N ALA A 41 3.67 -4.47 -0.51
CA ALA A 41 4.24 -3.36 -1.27
C ALA A 41 3.75 -3.37 -2.73
N GLU A 42 3.70 -4.53 -3.37
CA GLU A 42 3.17 -4.71 -4.73
C GLU A 42 1.67 -4.42 -4.82
N LEU A 43 0.89 -4.71 -3.76
CA LEU A 43 -0.53 -4.40 -3.71
C LEU A 43 -0.81 -2.90 -3.55
N ILE A 44 -0.04 -2.20 -2.71
CA ILE A 44 -0.29 -0.79 -2.38
C ILE A 44 0.22 0.15 -3.50
N LYS A 45 1.34 -0.18 -4.15
CA LYS A 45 1.93 0.63 -5.23
C LYS A 45 0.92 1.12 -6.30
N PRO A 46 0.07 0.27 -6.88
CA PRO A 46 -0.90 0.72 -7.89
C PRO A 46 -2.09 1.49 -7.30
N CYS A 47 -2.44 1.32 -6.03
CA CYS A 47 -3.56 2.03 -5.37
C CYS A 47 -3.40 3.55 -5.38
N TRP A 48 -2.16 4.02 -5.35
CA TRP A 48 -1.83 5.44 -5.34
C TRP A 48 -1.04 5.86 -6.59
N ASP A 49 -1.23 5.18 -7.73
CA ASP A 49 -0.61 5.62 -8.98
C ASP A 49 -0.95 7.08 -9.29
N ALA A 50 0.01 7.81 -9.87
CA ALA A 50 -0.18 9.19 -10.30
C ALA A 50 -1.27 9.31 -11.36
N ASP A 51 -1.37 8.30 -12.24
CA ASP A 51 -2.46 8.15 -13.19
C ASP A 51 -3.67 7.48 -12.51
N PRO A 52 -4.80 8.19 -12.32
CA PRO A 52 -6.00 7.60 -11.74
C PRO A 52 -6.52 6.38 -12.48
N ALA A 53 -6.29 6.28 -13.80
CA ALA A 53 -6.76 5.16 -14.60
C ALA A 53 -6.02 3.84 -14.30
N LYS A 54 -4.81 3.92 -13.72
CA LYS A 54 -4.02 2.75 -13.30
C LYS A 54 -4.39 2.25 -11.91
N ARG A 55 -5.21 2.99 -11.17
CA ARG A 55 -5.61 2.61 -9.81
C ARG A 55 -6.60 1.45 -9.88
N PRO A 56 -6.37 0.35 -9.14
CA PRO A 56 -7.32 -0.74 -9.06
C PRO A 56 -8.59 -0.27 -8.35
N SER A 57 -9.73 -0.83 -8.75
CA SER A 57 -10.96 -0.63 -8.00
C SER A 57 -10.88 -1.39 -6.66
N ALA A 58 -11.69 -0.97 -5.68
CA ALA A 58 -11.84 -1.73 -4.44
C ALA A 58 -12.28 -3.19 -4.71
N LYS A 59 -13.10 -3.41 -5.75
CA LYS A 59 -13.52 -4.75 -6.17
C LYS A 59 -12.35 -5.61 -6.64
N ASP A 60 -11.41 -5.05 -7.39
CA ASP A 60 -10.24 -5.78 -7.87
C ASP A 60 -9.27 -6.10 -6.72
N LEU A 61 -9.09 -5.16 -5.78
CA LEU A 61 -8.33 -5.41 -4.56
C LEU A 61 -8.95 -6.54 -3.71
N CYS A 62 -10.28 -6.55 -3.54
CA CYS A 62 -10.96 -7.63 -2.82
C CYS A 62 -10.73 -8.99 -3.46
N LYS A 63 -10.75 -9.10 -4.79
CA LYS A 63 -10.46 -10.36 -5.48
C LYS A 63 -9.03 -10.84 -5.21
N ILE A 64 -8.06 -9.92 -5.26
CA ILE A 64 -6.64 -10.24 -5.01
C ILE A 64 -6.46 -10.73 -3.57
N LEU A 65 -7.01 -9.99 -2.60
CA LEU A 65 -6.93 -10.34 -1.18
C LEU A 65 -7.62 -11.66 -0.86
N ASN A 66 -8.79 -11.93 -1.44
CA ASN A 66 -9.49 -13.20 -1.28
C ASN A 66 -8.65 -14.37 -1.80
N LYS A 67 -8.05 -14.22 -3.00
CA LYS A 67 -7.15 -15.23 -3.56
C LYS A 67 -5.96 -15.51 -2.65
N TYR A 68 -5.35 -14.47 -2.06
CA TYR A 68 -4.27 -14.67 -1.09
C TYR A 68 -4.75 -15.39 0.16
N SER A 69 -5.93 -15.05 0.68
CA SER A 69 -6.51 -15.73 1.84
C SER A 69 -6.80 -17.20 1.57
N GLU A 70 -7.30 -17.54 0.37
CA GLU A 70 -7.53 -18.92 -0.05
C GLU A 70 -6.20 -19.69 -0.11
N ILE A 71 -5.18 -19.14 -0.76
CA ILE A 71 -3.85 -19.77 -0.86
C ILE A 71 -3.26 -20.02 0.53
N LEU A 72 -3.32 -19.02 1.42
CA LEU A 72 -2.84 -19.15 2.81
C LEU A 72 -3.62 -20.22 3.56
N TYR A 73 -4.95 -20.25 3.42
CA TYR A 73 -5.79 -21.27 4.05
C TYR A 73 -5.40 -22.68 3.58
N PHE A 74 -5.23 -22.89 2.28
CA PHE A 74 -4.77 -24.16 1.73
C PHE A 74 -3.37 -24.53 2.25
N TYR A 75 -2.42 -23.61 2.24
CA TYR A 75 -1.07 -23.86 2.74
C TYR A 75 -1.09 -24.27 4.21
N LEU A 76 -1.82 -23.54 5.06
CA LEU A 76 -1.92 -23.80 6.50
C LEU A 76 -2.66 -25.11 6.81
N ALA A 77 -3.71 -25.44 6.04
CA ALA A 77 -4.43 -26.70 6.20
C ALA A 77 -3.55 -27.91 5.84
N ASN A 78 -2.64 -27.75 4.89
CA ASN A 78 -1.72 -28.81 4.46
C ASN A 78 -0.42 -28.84 5.26
N SER A 79 0.03 -27.72 5.85
CA SER A 79 1.22 -27.66 6.71
C SER A 79 0.99 -28.29 8.08
N LYS A 80 -0.26 -28.51 8.48
CA LYS A 80 -0.63 -29.23 9.71
C LYS A 80 -0.54 -30.76 9.61
N ASN A 81 -0.03 -31.31 8.50
CA ASN A 81 0.18 -32.75 8.30
C ASN A 81 1.63 -33.23 8.54
N PHE A 82 2.50 -32.41 9.15
CA PHE A 82 3.92 -32.73 9.38
C PHE A 82 4.44 -32.47 10.81
N VAL A 83 3.57 -32.45 11.83
CA VAL A 83 3.97 -32.56 13.25
C VAL A 83 3.17 -33.67 13.91
#